data_AF-A0A832FF36-F1
#
_entry.id   AF-A0A832FF36-F1
#
_cell.length_a   1.000
_cell.length_b   1.000
_cell.length_c   1.000
_cell.angle_alpha   90.00
_cell.angle_beta   90.00
_cell.angle_gamma   90.00
#
_symmetry.space_group_name_H-M   'P 1'
#
loop_
_entity.id
_entity.type
_entity.pdbx_description
1 polymer ?
#
loop_
_entity_poly.entity_id
_entity_poly.type
_entity_poly.pdbx_seq_one_letter_code
_entity_poly.pdbx_strand_id
1 'polypeptide(L)'
;MNYPSSTRRSTIGITLFLLFMVLGLPSCIKENSFENATGAAPGGSSSFTLVPSGANCSDATIVGVLEEGLDVTANVKMTLTVNVTKAGSWTYSTASVNGIVFAGAGDFANTGNQELVLLAVGKPAKQGNYIAKLNIGGIVCNVPFSVAAPGSGGGGSNEEFYYKATIGGVNYFEEVTLTNDYEAGSGNGGLDEVVVGASISYANPPLPKGKTEMYISKGIMRGFLSATNDQFKAFFTPGDYPFASEDFRAKEGVAIYWTDPNGETWSTRDGRVDQSGSTFKIISTVESPDALGRYYLTVKMQFNCKLYNENTGAMKELKNGEMSGSFGKF
;
A
#
# COMPACT_ATOMS: atom_id res chain seq x y z
N MET A 1 37.32 -73.01 6.28
CA MET A 1 36.35 -73.23 7.38
C MET A 1 35.06 -72.57 6.93
N ASN A 2 34.22 -73.22 6.11
CA ASN A 2 33.35 -74.38 6.37
C ASN A 2 32.20 -74.08 7.35
N TYR A 3 31.01 -74.00 6.74
CA TYR A 3 29.62 -74.15 7.20
C TYR A 3 29.40 -75.14 8.39
N PRO A 4 28.26 -75.11 9.14
CA PRO A 4 26.91 -75.09 8.55
C PRO A 4 25.71 -74.41 9.27
N SER A 5 24.59 -74.48 8.55
CA SER A 5 23.19 -74.08 8.79
C SER A 5 22.37 -74.99 9.74
N SER A 6 21.27 -74.45 10.30
CA SER A 6 19.99 -75.10 10.75
C SER A 6 19.02 -74.02 11.29
N THR A 7 17.68 -74.12 11.44
CA THR A 7 16.55 -74.92 10.88
C THR A 7 15.24 -74.12 11.14
N ARG A 8 14.19 -74.12 10.30
CA ARG A 8 12.96 -74.99 10.29
C ARG A 8 12.41 -75.36 11.69
N ARG A 9 11.09 -75.40 12.01
CA ARG A 9 9.79 -75.20 11.28
C ARG A 9 8.60 -75.18 12.29
N SER A 10 7.34 -75.16 11.79
CA SER A 10 6.06 -75.59 12.44
C SER A 10 5.26 -74.50 13.19
N THR A 11 3.90 -74.41 13.20
CA THR A 11 2.75 -75.14 12.56
C THR A 11 1.50 -74.21 12.62
N ILE A 12 0.76 -73.93 11.53
CA ILE A 12 -0.57 -74.47 11.09
C ILE A 12 -1.74 -74.43 12.12
N GLY A 13 -2.90 -73.89 11.68
CA GLY A 13 -4.24 -74.03 12.29
C GLY A 13 -4.93 -72.67 12.54
N ILE A 14 -5.90 -72.12 11.77
CA ILE A 14 -7.10 -72.60 11.04
C ILE A 14 -8.30 -72.92 11.97
N THR A 15 -9.13 -71.88 12.22
CA THR A 15 -10.62 -71.86 12.38
C THR A 15 -11.27 -72.74 13.50
N LEU A 16 -12.52 -72.61 13.97
CA LEU A 16 -13.70 -71.75 13.74
C LEU A 16 -14.60 -71.78 15.01
N PHE A 17 -15.38 -70.72 15.29
CA PHE A 17 -16.58 -70.65 16.18
C PHE A 17 -16.61 -71.38 17.55
N LEU A 18 -16.94 -70.61 18.60
CA LEU A 18 -18.22 -70.84 19.29
C LEU A 18 -18.74 -69.56 19.97
N LEU A 19 -20.08 -69.45 19.97
CA LEU A 19 -20.88 -68.27 20.24
C LEU A 19 -21.12 -68.08 21.75
N PHE A 20 -20.95 -66.85 22.28
CA PHE A 20 -21.71 -66.40 23.44
C PHE A 20 -22.09 -64.92 23.27
N MET A 21 -23.39 -64.65 23.27
CA MET A 21 -23.99 -63.37 22.90
C MET A 21 -24.80 -62.82 24.09
N VAL A 22 -24.31 -61.78 24.76
CA VAL A 22 -25.12 -60.94 25.68
C VAL A 22 -24.71 -59.47 25.57
N LEU A 23 -25.54 -58.71 24.84
CA LEU A 23 -26.02 -57.34 25.08
C LEU A 23 -25.11 -56.29 25.77
N GLY A 24 -24.95 -55.10 25.14
CA GLY A 24 -24.73 -53.85 25.91
C GLY A 24 -23.98 -52.69 25.24
N LEU A 25 -24.61 -51.99 24.30
CA LEU A 25 -24.37 -50.58 23.88
C LEU A 25 -22.93 -50.08 23.56
N PRO A 26 -22.66 -49.52 22.36
CA PRO A 26 -21.51 -48.64 22.18
C PRO A 26 -21.77 -47.29 22.86
N SER A 27 -21.12 -47.03 23.99
CA SER A 27 -20.98 -45.66 24.49
C SER A 27 -19.98 -44.92 23.60
N CYS A 28 -20.45 -43.91 22.86
CA CYS A 28 -19.55 -42.88 22.35
C CYS A 28 -18.99 -42.12 23.56
N ILE A 29 -17.78 -42.47 23.99
CA ILE A 29 -17.02 -41.58 24.87
C ILE A 29 -16.73 -40.32 24.05
N LYS A 30 -17.44 -39.25 24.39
CA LYS A 30 -17.16 -37.91 23.90
C LYS A 30 -15.81 -37.48 24.48
N GLU A 31 -14.76 -37.55 23.69
CA GLU A 31 -13.47 -36.98 24.08
C GLU A 31 -13.61 -35.46 24.15
N ASN A 32 -13.55 -34.92 25.37
CA ASN A 32 -13.53 -33.50 25.60
C ASN A 32 -12.13 -32.98 25.29
N SER A 33 -11.94 -32.37 24.12
CA SER A 33 -10.79 -31.52 23.87
C SER A 33 -10.79 -30.36 24.88
N PHE A 34 -9.62 -29.98 25.37
CA PHE A 34 -9.46 -28.91 26.35
C PHE A 34 -9.72 -27.53 25.70
N GLU A 35 -10.85 -26.92 26.04
CA GLU A 35 -11.10 -25.49 25.82
C GLU A 35 -10.29 -24.67 26.84
N ASN A 36 -9.03 -24.35 26.52
CA ASN A 36 -8.31 -23.29 27.21
C ASN A 36 -8.66 -21.95 26.57
N ALA A 37 -9.43 -21.12 27.28
CA ALA A 37 -10.03 -19.90 26.75
C ALA A 37 -9.01 -18.75 26.57
N THR A 38 -8.17 -18.83 25.54
CA THR A 38 -7.47 -17.71 24.89
C THR A 38 -7.27 -18.00 23.40
N GLY A 39 -8.20 -17.55 22.55
CA GLY A 39 -8.01 -17.47 21.09
C GLY A 39 -7.93 -18.80 20.33
N ALA A 40 -9.03 -19.55 20.25
CA ALA A 40 -9.12 -20.71 19.36
C ALA A 40 -9.04 -20.29 17.87
N ALA A 41 -8.10 -20.86 17.12
CA ALA A 41 -8.11 -20.77 15.66
C ALA A 41 -9.33 -21.54 15.11
N PRO A 42 -10.19 -20.94 14.28
CA PRO A 42 -11.45 -21.55 13.85
C PRO A 42 -11.22 -22.65 12.80
N GLY A 43 -11.21 -23.92 13.23
CA GLY A 43 -10.96 -25.11 12.40
C GLY A 43 -12.09 -25.48 11.41
N GLY A 44 -12.61 -24.53 10.64
CA GLY A 44 -13.63 -24.79 9.62
C GLY A 44 -13.81 -23.60 8.67
N SER A 45 -14.54 -23.80 7.56
CA SER A 45 -14.76 -22.74 6.57
C SER A 45 -15.54 -21.56 7.13
N SER A 46 -15.08 -20.35 6.81
CA SER A 46 -15.75 -19.08 7.12
C SER A 46 -17.03 -18.87 6.29
N SER A 47 -17.78 -17.83 6.63
CA SER A 47 -18.86 -17.27 5.81
C SER A 47 -18.74 -15.74 5.82
N PHE A 48 -18.78 -15.14 4.64
CA PHE A 48 -18.58 -13.71 4.44
C PHE A 48 -19.25 -13.21 3.16
N THR A 49 -19.58 -11.92 3.12
CA THR A 49 -20.24 -11.24 2.01
C THR A 49 -19.47 -9.96 1.66
N LEU A 50 -19.60 -9.44 0.43
CA LEU A 50 -19.11 -8.09 0.13
C LEU A 50 -19.87 -7.03 0.95
N VAL A 51 -19.21 -5.92 1.27
CA VAL A 51 -19.88 -4.71 1.77
C VAL A 51 -20.36 -3.91 0.54
N PRO A 52 -21.68 -3.69 0.32
CA PRO A 52 -22.18 -3.02 -0.88
C PRO A 52 -21.93 -1.50 -0.88
N SER A 53 -21.61 -0.94 -2.05
CA SER A 53 -21.46 0.51 -2.27
C SER A 53 -22.00 0.94 -3.65
N GLY A 54 -23.29 0.75 -3.87
CA GLY A 54 -23.89 0.97 -5.19
C GLY A 54 -23.40 -0.07 -6.20
N ALA A 55 -22.90 0.35 -7.35
CA ALA A 55 -22.50 -0.54 -8.45
C ALA A 55 -21.04 -1.06 -8.37
N ASN A 56 -20.22 -0.48 -7.48
CA ASN A 56 -18.81 -0.82 -7.26
C ASN A 56 -18.61 -1.15 -5.77
N CYS A 57 -17.51 -1.83 -5.42
CA CYS A 57 -17.09 -1.94 -4.02
C CYS A 57 -16.47 -0.60 -3.60
N SER A 58 -16.85 -0.04 -2.45
CA SER A 58 -16.43 1.31 -2.00
C SER A 58 -14.93 1.49 -1.81
N ASP A 59 -14.25 0.38 -1.56
CA ASP A 59 -12.93 0.30 -0.98
C ASP A 59 -12.06 -0.79 -1.65
N ALA A 60 -12.54 -1.40 -2.74
CA ALA A 60 -11.74 -2.34 -3.51
C ALA A 60 -10.68 -1.59 -4.31
N THR A 61 -9.45 -1.57 -3.81
CA THR A 61 -8.29 -0.97 -4.45
C THR A 61 -7.36 -2.04 -5.02
N ILE A 62 -6.60 -1.70 -6.06
CA ILE A 62 -5.55 -2.55 -6.62
C ILE A 62 -4.24 -1.78 -6.58
N VAL A 63 -3.28 -2.31 -5.82
CA VAL A 63 -1.94 -1.75 -5.68
C VAL A 63 -0.99 -2.54 -6.57
N GLY A 64 -0.16 -1.85 -7.36
CA GLY A 64 0.86 -2.44 -8.23
C GLY A 64 0.54 -2.35 -9.73
N VAL A 65 1.56 -2.59 -10.56
CA VAL A 65 1.46 -2.44 -12.03
C VAL A 65 1.29 -3.80 -12.71
N LEU A 66 0.35 -3.87 -13.64
CA LEU A 66 0.19 -4.94 -14.61
C LEU A 66 0.69 -4.43 -15.97
N GLU A 67 1.65 -5.08 -16.61
CA GLU A 67 2.20 -4.67 -17.91
C GLU A 67 1.97 -5.74 -18.98
N GLU A 68 1.55 -5.33 -20.19
CA GLU A 68 1.39 -6.23 -21.33
C GLU A 68 2.68 -7.02 -21.62
N GLY A 69 2.57 -8.35 -21.62
CA GLY A 69 3.68 -9.23 -21.95
C GLY A 69 4.66 -9.53 -20.81
N LEU A 70 4.49 -8.97 -19.60
CA LEU A 70 5.29 -9.32 -18.42
C LEU A 70 4.52 -10.23 -17.46
N ASP A 71 5.22 -11.17 -16.83
CA ASP A 71 4.62 -12.01 -15.78
C ASP A 71 4.42 -11.19 -14.50
N VAL A 72 3.28 -11.35 -13.84
CA VAL A 72 2.92 -10.55 -12.65
C VAL A 72 3.87 -10.87 -11.49
N THR A 73 4.45 -9.81 -10.92
CA THR A 73 5.30 -9.90 -9.74
C THR A 73 4.47 -9.95 -8.46
N ALA A 74 5.03 -10.51 -7.38
CA ALA A 74 4.34 -10.74 -6.11
C ALA A 74 3.80 -9.48 -5.38
N ASN A 75 4.08 -8.28 -5.91
CA ASN A 75 3.70 -7.01 -5.31
C ASN A 75 2.32 -6.50 -5.77
N VAL A 76 1.72 -7.09 -6.80
CA VAL A 76 0.40 -6.67 -7.30
C VAL A 76 -0.70 -7.35 -6.48
N LYS A 77 -1.56 -6.55 -5.83
CA LYS A 77 -2.63 -7.05 -4.95
C LYS A 77 -3.90 -6.21 -5.02
N MET A 78 -5.05 -6.87 -4.87
CA MET A 78 -6.35 -6.25 -4.63
C MET A 78 -6.67 -6.34 -3.13
N THR A 79 -7.12 -5.24 -2.54
CA THR A 79 -7.56 -5.17 -1.12
C THR A 79 -8.98 -4.64 -1.06
N LEU A 80 -9.85 -5.29 -0.26
CA LEU A 80 -11.24 -4.87 -0.06
C LEU A 80 -11.80 -5.35 1.29
N THR A 81 -12.82 -4.69 1.83
CA THR A 81 -13.52 -5.14 3.04
C THR A 81 -14.63 -6.13 2.71
N VAL A 82 -14.69 -7.22 3.48
CA VAL A 82 -15.81 -8.16 3.52
C VAL A 82 -16.47 -8.14 4.90
N ASN A 83 -17.78 -8.37 4.96
CA ASN A 83 -18.48 -8.61 6.21
C ASN A 83 -18.47 -10.11 6.52
N VAL A 84 -17.73 -10.50 7.54
CA VAL A 84 -17.58 -11.89 8.00
C VAL A 84 -18.68 -12.22 9.00
N THR A 85 -19.57 -13.13 8.64
CA THR A 85 -20.66 -13.61 9.51
C THR A 85 -20.25 -14.86 10.29
N LYS A 86 -19.21 -15.58 9.85
CA LYS A 86 -18.63 -16.72 10.55
C LYS A 86 -17.11 -16.75 10.37
N ALA A 87 -16.37 -16.71 11.47
CA ALA A 87 -14.92 -16.91 11.53
C ALA A 87 -14.51 -18.28 10.96
N GLY A 88 -13.30 -18.39 10.40
CA GLY A 88 -12.82 -19.60 9.72
C GLY A 88 -11.87 -19.34 8.57
N SER A 89 -11.38 -20.42 7.96
CA SER A 89 -10.55 -20.34 6.75
C SER A 89 -11.35 -19.86 5.55
N TRP A 90 -10.70 -19.15 4.64
CA TRP A 90 -11.24 -18.72 3.36
C TRP A 90 -10.22 -18.94 2.23
N THR A 91 -10.75 -19.18 1.04
CA THR A 91 -10.00 -19.10 -0.22
C THR A 91 -10.89 -18.38 -1.23
N TYR A 92 -10.28 -17.60 -2.11
CA TYR A 92 -11.00 -16.90 -3.17
C TYR A 92 -10.12 -16.74 -4.42
N SER A 93 -10.74 -16.75 -5.59
CA SER A 93 -10.08 -16.53 -6.88
C SER A 93 -11.07 -15.95 -7.88
N THR A 94 -10.65 -14.95 -8.66
CA THR A 94 -11.46 -14.37 -9.73
C THR A 94 -11.43 -15.23 -11.00
N ALA A 95 -12.37 -14.99 -11.91
CA ALA A 95 -12.17 -15.37 -13.30
C ALA A 95 -10.93 -14.67 -13.88
N SER A 96 -10.27 -15.28 -14.86
CA SER A 96 -9.17 -14.61 -15.57
C SER A 96 -9.71 -13.52 -16.49
N VAL A 97 -9.15 -12.32 -16.39
CA VAL A 97 -9.44 -11.18 -17.27
C VAL A 97 -8.12 -10.69 -17.84
N ASN A 98 -8.01 -10.64 -19.17
CA ASN A 98 -6.78 -10.25 -19.87
C ASN A 98 -5.53 -11.05 -19.45
N GLY A 99 -5.68 -12.31 -19.05
CA GLY A 99 -4.57 -13.15 -18.56
C GLY A 99 -4.23 -12.99 -17.07
N ILE A 100 -4.99 -12.16 -16.32
CA ILE A 100 -4.79 -11.90 -14.89
C ILE A 100 -5.90 -12.53 -14.04
N VAL A 101 -5.51 -13.14 -12.93
CA VAL A 101 -6.38 -13.67 -11.87
C VAL A 101 -5.97 -13.04 -10.55
N PHE A 102 -6.93 -12.58 -9.74
CA PHE A 102 -6.70 -12.19 -8.35
C PHE A 102 -7.12 -13.34 -7.44
N ALA A 103 -6.22 -13.84 -6.60
CA ALA A 103 -6.47 -14.98 -5.72
C ALA A 103 -5.84 -14.81 -4.33
N GLY A 104 -6.48 -15.38 -3.31
CA GLY A 104 -6.00 -15.31 -1.93
C GLY A 104 -6.54 -16.45 -1.07
N ALA A 105 -5.89 -16.64 0.07
CA ALA A 105 -6.29 -17.57 1.11
C ALA A 105 -5.87 -17.03 2.48
N GLY A 106 -6.60 -17.39 3.53
CA GLY A 106 -6.28 -17.00 4.90
C GLY A 106 -7.34 -17.46 5.89
N ASP A 107 -7.29 -16.91 7.10
CA ASP A 107 -8.24 -17.21 8.17
C ASP A 107 -8.83 -15.92 8.75
N PHE A 108 -10.15 -15.85 8.87
CA PHE A 108 -10.81 -14.82 9.66
C PHE A 108 -10.91 -15.28 11.10
N ALA A 109 -10.12 -14.67 11.99
CA ALA A 109 -10.18 -14.93 13.43
C ALA A 109 -11.46 -14.36 14.09
N ASN A 110 -12.02 -13.28 13.51
CA ASN A 110 -13.16 -12.55 14.06
C ASN A 110 -14.26 -12.35 13.01
N THR A 111 -15.49 -12.11 13.47
CA THR A 111 -16.61 -11.67 12.64
C THR A 111 -16.61 -10.13 12.45
N GLY A 112 -17.57 -9.61 11.69
CA GLY A 112 -17.66 -8.19 11.35
C GLY A 112 -16.86 -7.83 10.10
N ASN A 113 -16.57 -6.54 9.91
CA ASN A 113 -15.81 -6.08 8.75
C ASN A 113 -14.33 -6.47 8.89
N GLN A 114 -13.80 -7.19 7.89
CA GLN A 114 -12.41 -7.65 7.84
C GLN A 114 -11.83 -7.37 6.45
N GLU A 115 -10.52 -7.11 6.38
CA GLU A 115 -9.80 -6.95 5.11
C GLU A 115 -9.61 -8.29 4.41
N LEU A 116 -9.83 -8.32 3.10
CA LEU A 116 -9.55 -9.42 2.18
C LEU A 116 -8.44 -8.98 1.23
N VAL A 117 -7.34 -9.72 1.17
CA VAL A 117 -6.20 -9.45 0.29
C VAL A 117 -6.09 -10.55 -0.77
N LEU A 118 -6.14 -10.18 -2.05
CA LEU A 118 -5.99 -11.09 -3.19
C LEU A 118 -4.75 -10.70 -4.00
N LEU A 119 -3.79 -11.59 -4.14
CA LEU A 119 -2.60 -11.37 -4.98
C LEU A 119 -2.97 -11.58 -6.44
N ALA A 120 -2.47 -10.73 -7.33
CA ALA A 120 -2.60 -10.94 -8.77
C ALA A 120 -1.56 -11.96 -9.26
N VAL A 121 -1.96 -12.81 -10.19
CA VAL A 121 -1.10 -13.78 -10.87
C VAL A 121 -1.44 -13.87 -12.34
N GLY A 122 -0.48 -14.29 -13.15
CA GLY A 122 -0.63 -14.49 -14.59
C GLY A 122 0.28 -13.58 -15.41
N LYS A 123 -0.15 -13.24 -16.63
CA LYS A 123 0.60 -12.44 -17.60
C LYS A 123 -0.38 -11.61 -18.42
N PRO A 124 -0.39 -10.27 -18.34
CA PRO A 124 -1.34 -9.46 -19.07
C PRO A 124 -1.16 -9.61 -20.59
N ALA A 125 -2.26 -9.84 -21.29
CA ALA A 125 -2.22 -10.11 -22.74
C ALA A 125 -2.24 -8.84 -23.61
N LYS A 126 -2.77 -7.72 -23.10
CA LYS A 126 -2.88 -6.45 -23.83
C LYS A 126 -3.05 -5.22 -22.92
N GLN A 127 -2.46 -4.08 -23.26
CA GLN A 127 -2.70 -2.78 -22.63
C GLN A 127 -4.19 -2.39 -22.69
N GLY A 128 -4.70 -1.78 -21.63
CA GLY A 128 -6.06 -1.23 -21.59
C GLY A 128 -6.69 -1.23 -20.21
N ASN A 129 -7.96 -0.83 -20.14
CA ASN A 129 -8.77 -0.86 -18.93
C ASN A 129 -9.68 -2.08 -18.94
N TYR A 130 -9.72 -2.79 -17.81
CA TYR A 130 -10.39 -4.06 -17.61
C TYR A 130 -11.20 -4.03 -16.31
N ILE A 131 -12.06 -5.03 -16.11
CA ILE A 131 -12.90 -5.16 -14.91
C ILE A 131 -12.76 -6.58 -14.37
N ALA A 132 -12.20 -6.71 -13.18
CA ALA A 132 -12.29 -7.92 -12.38
C ALA A 132 -13.69 -8.00 -11.77
N LYS A 133 -14.39 -9.12 -11.98
CA LYS A 133 -15.72 -9.35 -11.41
C LYS A 133 -15.62 -10.21 -10.17
N LEU A 134 -15.97 -9.62 -9.03
CA LEU A 134 -16.10 -10.32 -7.76
C LEU A 134 -17.52 -10.85 -7.61
N ASN A 135 -17.66 -12.04 -7.04
CA ASN A 135 -18.92 -12.63 -6.60
C ASN A 135 -18.67 -13.36 -5.28
N ILE A 136 -19.00 -12.72 -4.16
CA ILE A 136 -18.77 -13.24 -2.80
C ILE A 136 -20.08 -13.09 -2.03
N GLY A 137 -20.58 -14.19 -1.47
CA GLY A 137 -21.85 -14.19 -0.73
C GLY A 137 -23.09 -13.88 -1.58
N GLY A 138 -23.02 -14.06 -2.90
CA GLY A 138 -24.11 -13.73 -3.84
C GLY A 138 -24.17 -12.26 -4.26
N ILE A 139 -23.27 -11.41 -3.75
CA ILE A 139 -23.14 -10.01 -4.17
C ILE A 139 -22.10 -9.94 -5.28
N VAL A 140 -22.48 -9.31 -6.40
CA VAL A 140 -21.58 -9.07 -7.54
C VAL A 140 -21.01 -7.66 -7.44
N CYS A 141 -19.70 -7.52 -7.67
CA CYS A 141 -18.99 -6.24 -7.70
C CYS A 141 -18.01 -6.19 -8.87
N ASN A 142 -17.89 -5.01 -9.48
CA ASN A 142 -16.95 -4.73 -10.54
C ASN A 142 -15.78 -3.91 -9.97
N VAL A 143 -14.55 -4.41 -10.11
CA VAL A 143 -13.32 -3.71 -9.72
C VAL A 143 -12.54 -3.38 -10.99
N PRO A 144 -12.43 -2.10 -11.38
CA PRO A 144 -11.66 -1.70 -12.55
C PRO A 144 -10.16 -1.88 -12.29
N PHE A 145 -9.40 -2.24 -13.33
CA PHE A 145 -7.94 -2.26 -13.30
C PHE A 145 -7.37 -1.90 -14.67
N SER A 146 -6.16 -1.33 -14.69
CA SER A 146 -5.45 -1.01 -15.92
C SER A 146 -4.29 -1.97 -16.16
N VAL A 147 -3.92 -2.13 -17.44
CA VAL A 147 -2.70 -2.79 -17.88
C VAL A 147 -1.92 -1.79 -18.74
N ALA A 148 -0.64 -1.62 -18.46
CA ALA A 148 0.28 -0.70 -19.12
C ALA A 148 0.88 -1.29 -20.42
N ALA A 149 1.48 -0.42 -21.25
CA ALA A 149 2.15 -0.80 -22.49
C ALA A 149 3.48 -1.53 -22.24
N PRO A 150 3.89 -2.47 -23.11
CA PRO A 150 5.18 -3.14 -22.99
C PRO A 150 6.33 -2.13 -23.11
N GLY A 151 7.36 -2.28 -22.28
CA GLY A 151 8.57 -1.46 -22.35
C GLY A 151 8.41 -0.05 -21.78
N SER A 152 7.47 0.14 -20.85
CA SER A 152 7.33 1.37 -20.04
C SER A 152 8.47 1.48 -18.99
N GLY A 153 9.72 1.33 -19.44
CA GLY A 153 10.91 1.11 -18.61
C GLY A 153 11.41 2.38 -17.92
N GLY A 154 10.80 2.72 -16.79
CA GLY A 154 11.30 3.69 -15.83
C GLY A 154 10.76 3.34 -14.44
N GLY A 155 11.64 3.16 -13.46
CA GLY A 155 11.24 2.70 -12.12
C GLY A 155 10.34 3.71 -11.41
N GLY A 156 9.07 3.35 -11.23
CA GLY A 156 8.08 4.08 -10.43
C GLY A 156 6.80 3.26 -10.35
N SER A 157 6.30 3.02 -9.15
CA SER A 157 5.10 2.19 -8.96
C SER A 157 3.82 3.06 -8.92
N ASN A 158 2.73 2.60 -9.58
CA ASN A 158 1.53 3.40 -9.91
C ASN A 158 0.65 3.89 -8.73
N GLU A 159 1.14 3.90 -7.48
CA GLU A 159 0.53 4.65 -6.36
C GLU A 159 1.59 5.23 -5.39
N GLU A 160 2.88 5.22 -5.75
CA GLU A 160 3.97 5.55 -4.81
C GLU A 160 4.10 7.05 -4.54
N PHE A 161 3.75 7.88 -5.52
CA PHE A 161 3.93 9.32 -5.48
C PHE A 161 2.68 10.06 -5.94
N TYR A 162 2.12 10.87 -5.05
CA TYR A 162 0.90 11.66 -5.27
C TYR A 162 0.79 12.76 -4.22
N TYR A 163 -0.10 13.73 -4.44
CA TYR A 163 -0.68 14.53 -3.37
C TYR A 163 -2.20 14.66 -3.51
N LYS A 164 -2.87 14.84 -2.38
CA LYS A 164 -4.26 15.29 -2.30
C LYS A 164 -4.40 16.38 -1.24
N ALA A 165 -5.28 17.34 -1.48
CA ALA A 165 -5.58 18.39 -0.54
C ALA A 165 -6.92 19.07 -0.86
N THR A 166 -7.62 19.57 0.17
CA THR A 166 -8.70 20.54 0.02
C THR A 166 -8.12 21.95 0.17
N ILE A 167 -7.97 22.71 -0.91
CA ILE A 167 -7.36 24.05 -0.90
C ILE A 167 -8.42 25.08 -1.29
N GLY A 168 -8.69 26.05 -0.41
CA GLY A 168 -9.72 27.07 -0.65
C GLY A 168 -11.14 26.49 -0.82
N GLY A 169 -11.40 25.28 -0.30
CA GLY A 169 -12.66 24.55 -0.46
C GLY A 169 -12.76 23.66 -1.71
N VAL A 170 -11.74 23.67 -2.58
CA VAL A 170 -11.68 22.79 -3.76
C VAL A 170 -10.77 21.60 -3.48
N ASN A 171 -11.19 20.40 -3.87
CA ASN A 171 -10.37 19.19 -3.76
C ASN A 171 -9.45 19.05 -4.97
N TYR A 172 -8.16 18.91 -4.70
CA TYR A 172 -7.11 18.61 -5.67
C TYR A 172 -6.54 17.22 -5.39
N PHE A 173 -6.23 16.49 -6.46
CA PHE A 173 -5.52 15.22 -6.43
C PHE A 173 -4.69 15.13 -7.71
N GLU A 174 -3.40 14.90 -7.56
CA GLU A 174 -2.49 14.59 -8.67
C GLU A 174 -1.62 13.42 -8.24
N GLU A 175 -1.45 12.46 -9.14
CA GLU A 175 -0.68 11.23 -8.95
C GLU A 175 0.37 11.11 -10.06
N VAL A 176 1.48 10.43 -9.80
CA VAL A 176 2.48 10.13 -10.81
C VAL A 176 2.09 8.83 -11.50
N THR A 177 1.75 8.90 -12.78
CA THR A 177 1.51 7.71 -13.63
C THR A 177 2.42 7.76 -14.85
N LEU A 178 2.62 6.61 -15.48
CA LEU A 178 3.36 6.49 -16.74
C LEU A 178 2.76 7.27 -17.93
N THR A 179 1.57 7.89 -17.78
CA THR A 179 0.79 8.43 -18.92
C THR A 179 0.15 9.81 -18.70
N ASN A 180 0.31 10.44 -17.54
CA ASN A 180 -0.34 11.73 -17.24
C ASN A 180 0.64 12.93 -17.18
N ASP A 181 1.88 12.72 -17.63
CA ASP A 181 2.98 13.69 -17.67
C ASP A 181 3.34 14.32 -16.30
N TYR A 182 3.01 13.66 -15.20
CA TYR A 182 3.52 14.01 -13.87
C TYR A 182 4.75 13.17 -13.53
N GLU A 183 5.66 13.77 -12.78
CA GLU A 183 6.86 13.11 -12.26
C GLU A 183 7.01 13.32 -10.74
N ALA A 184 7.66 12.36 -10.10
CA ALA A 184 8.10 12.45 -8.71
C ALA A 184 9.52 13.04 -8.68
N GLY A 185 9.64 14.35 -8.49
CA GLY A 185 10.93 15.01 -8.38
C GLY A 185 11.52 14.85 -6.98
N SER A 186 12.86 14.87 -6.91
CA SER A 186 13.59 15.03 -5.65
C SER A 186 14.74 16.02 -5.85
N GLY A 187 15.02 16.85 -4.84
CA GLY A 187 15.99 17.94 -4.96
C GLY A 187 16.78 18.20 -3.68
N ASN A 188 18.08 18.43 -3.85
CA ASN A 188 19.03 18.73 -2.78
C ASN A 188 19.58 20.16 -2.99
N GLY A 189 19.17 21.10 -2.13
CA GLY A 189 19.57 22.50 -2.19
C GLY A 189 20.59 22.86 -1.11
N GLY A 190 21.87 22.89 -1.47
CA GLY A 190 22.97 23.20 -0.56
C GLY A 190 24.28 22.52 -0.97
N LEU A 191 25.23 22.44 -0.05
CA LEU A 191 26.45 21.63 -0.21
C LEU A 191 26.54 20.59 0.91
N ASP A 192 26.82 21.03 2.15
CA ASP A 192 26.85 20.16 3.34
C ASP A 192 25.79 20.54 4.39
N GLU A 193 25.24 21.75 4.28
CA GLU A 193 23.95 22.16 4.83
C GLU A 193 22.93 22.08 3.70
N VAL A 194 22.14 21.00 3.64
CA VAL A 194 21.26 20.69 2.49
C VAL A 194 19.79 20.76 2.89
N VAL A 195 19.03 21.57 2.16
CA VAL A 195 17.56 21.53 2.14
C VAL A 195 17.15 20.39 1.21
N VAL A 196 16.36 19.44 1.70
CA VAL A 196 15.93 18.25 0.94
C VAL A 196 14.46 18.37 0.58
N GLY A 197 14.12 18.05 -0.67
CA GLY A 197 12.78 18.27 -1.21
C GLY A 197 12.25 17.14 -2.08
N ALA A 198 10.93 17.11 -2.19
CA ALA A 198 10.17 16.21 -3.06
C ALA A 198 9.07 17.00 -3.80
N SER A 199 8.86 16.74 -5.09
CA SER A 199 7.75 17.31 -5.87
C SER A 199 6.85 16.23 -6.47
N ILE A 200 5.60 16.60 -6.69
CA ILE A 200 4.73 16.04 -7.73
C ILE A 200 4.50 17.18 -8.73
N SER A 201 5.20 17.12 -9.86
CA SER A 201 5.33 18.24 -10.81
C SER A 201 5.08 17.79 -12.25
N TYR A 202 4.68 18.72 -13.12
CA TYR A 202 4.48 18.41 -14.54
C TYR A 202 5.83 18.32 -15.26
N ALA A 203 6.13 17.16 -15.86
CA ALA A 203 7.44 16.84 -16.41
C ALA A 203 7.86 17.69 -17.63
N ASN A 204 6.90 18.34 -18.29
CA ASN A 204 7.11 19.08 -19.55
C ASN A 204 6.77 20.58 -19.40
N PRO A 205 7.52 21.38 -18.60
CA PRO A 205 7.18 22.77 -18.32
C PRO A 205 7.02 23.63 -19.60
N PRO A 206 6.08 24.60 -19.62
CA PRO A 206 5.31 25.12 -18.48
C PRO A 206 4.10 24.25 -18.09
N LEU A 207 3.67 24.37 -16.82
CA LEU A 207 2.46 23.74 -16.30
C LEU A 207 1.22 24.10 -17.15
N PRO A 208 0.48 23.12 -17.71
CA PRO A 208 -0.72 23.39 -18.48
C PRO A 208 -1.81 24.06 -17.63
N LYS A 209 -2.52 25.02 -18.21
CA LYS A 209 -3.65 25.67 -17.53
C LYS A 209 -4.69 24.63 -17.08
N GLY A 210 -5.11 24.71 -15.82
CA GLY A 210 -6.03 23.76 -15.20
C GLY A 210 -5.35 22.64 -14.41
N LYS A 211 -4.05 22.37 -14.62
CA LYS A 211 -3.26 21.44 -13.81
C LYS A 211 -2.70 22.12 -12.54
N THR A 212 -2.26 21.31 -11.59
CA THR A 212 -1.68 21.77 -10.32
C THR A 212 -0.44 20.96 -9.95
N GLU A 213 0.49 21.53 -9.19
CA GLU A 213 1.69 20.82 -8.73
C GLU A 213 2.04 21.20 -7.30
N MET A 214 2.73 20.31 -6.58
CA MET A 214 3.08 20.51 -5.18
C MET A 214 4.55 20.13 -4.93
N TYR A 215 5.24 20.95 -4.15
CA TYR A 215 6.61 20.72 -3.69
C TYR A 215 6.69 20.88 -2.18
N ILE A 216 7.36 19.94 -1.52
CA ILE A 216 7.60 19.95 -0.07
C ILE A 216 9.10 19.90 0.18
N SER A 217 9.63 20.93 0.84
CA SER A 217 11.00 20.97 1.31
C SER A 217 11.06 20.84 2.83
N LYS A 218 11.92 19.94 3.32
CA LYS A 218 12.24 19.78 4.74
C LYS A 218 13.57 20.48 5.05
N GLY A 219 13.74 20.85 6.32
CA GLY A 219 14.83 21.69 6.86
C GLY A 219 16.26 21.26 6.52
N ILE A 220 17.22 21.98 7.09
CA ILE A 220 18.64 21.77 6.79
C ILE A 220 19.15 20.48 7.42
N MET A 221 19.49 19.49 6.60
CA MET A 221 20.34 18.39 7.02
C MET A 221 21.80 18.87 7.01
N ARG A 222 22.42 18.84 8.19
CA ARG A 222 23.82 19.26 8.41
C ARG A 222 24.76 18.05 8.29
N GLY A 223 25.94 18.23 7.69
CA GLY A 223 26.88 17.12 7.47
C GLY A 223 26.46 16.19 6.33
N PHE A 224 25.59 16.65 5.42
CA PHE A 224 24.94 15.84 4.39
C PHE A 224 25.92 15.00 3.54
N LEU A 225 27.08 15.56 3.18
CA LEU A 225 28.07 14.87 2.36
C LEU A 225 28.69 13.67 3.10
N SER A 226 28.82 13.78 4.42
CA SER A 226 29.34 12.73 5.29
C SER A 226 28.28 11.77 5.83
N ALA A 227 26.99 12.08 5.66
CA ALA A 227 25.91 11.33 6.27
C ALA A 227 25.78 9.90 5.70
N THR A 228 25.47 8.94 6.56
CA THR A 228 25.09 7.58 6.16
C THR A 228 23.64 7.54 5.66
N ASN A 229 23.26 6.44 5.03
CA ASN A 229 21.88 6.16 4.64
C ASN A 229 20.95 6.13 5.86
N ASP A 230 21.38 5.53 6.97
CA ASP A 230 20.63 5.52 8.24
C ASP A 230 20.44 6.93 8.81
N GLN A 231 21.45 7.80 8.73
CA GLN A 231 21.35 9.19 9.18
C GLN A 231 20.39 10.00 8.29
N PHE A 232 20.41 9.78 6.98
CA PHE A 232 19.44 10.38 6.05
C PHE A 232 18.02 9.88 6.34
N LYS A 233 17.83 8.58 6.58
CA LYS A 233 16.54 8.01 6.97
C LYS A 233 16.03 8.50 8.32
N ALA A 234 16.91 8.64 9.31
CA ALA A 234 16.59 9.21 10.61
C ALA A 234 16.13 10.68 10.53
N PHE A 235 16.60 11.44 9.53
CA PHE A 235 16.11 12.80 9.27
C PHE A 235 14.60 12.81 9.00
N PHE A 236 14.07 11.76 8.38
CA PHE A 236 12.64 11.55 8.10
C PHE A 236 11.97 10.56 9.07
N THR A 237 12.34 10.57 10.35
CA THR A 237 11.66 9.76 11.39
C THR A 237 10.15 10.11 11.44
N PRO A 238 9.24 9.14 11.52
CA PRO A 238 7.81 9.42 11.71
C PRO A 238 7.54 10.26 12.97
N GLY A 239 6.74 11.30 12.85
CA GLY A 239 6.54 12.30 13.91
C GLY A 239 6.04 13.65 13.39
N ASP A 240 5.77 14.56 14.33
CA ASP A 240 5.33 15.93 14.05
C ASP A 240 6.52 16.86 13.80
N TYR A 241 6.39 17.75 12.80
CA TYR A 241 7.41 18.72 12.45
C TYR A 241 6.82 20.14 12.35
N PRO A 242 7.56 21.18 12.76
CA PRO A 242 7.12 22.56 12.59
C PRO A 242 7.19 23.00 11.13
N PHE A 243 6.35 23.96 10.75
CA PHE A 243 6.59 24.74 9.54
C PHE A 243 7.77 25.70 9.75
N ALA A 244 8.58 25.90 8.72
CA ALA A 244 9.71 26.82 8.74
C ALA A 244 9.23 28.28 8.77
N SER A 245 10.01 29.17 9.40
CA SER A 245 9.81 30.62 9.30
C SER A 245 10.33 31.19 7.98
N GLU A 246 10.18 32.50 7.77
CA GLU A 246 10.77 33.22 6.63
C GLU A 246 12.28 32.93 6.53
N ASP A 247 12.99 33.01 7.66
CA ASP A 247 14.35 32.49 7.77
C ASP A 247 14.33 30.97 8.00
N PHE A 248 14.55 30.23 6.92
CA PHE A 248 14.66 28.77 6.86
C PHE A 248 15.99 28.26 7.48
N ARG A 249 16.98 29.14 7.69
CA ARG A 249 18.26 28.81 8.32
C ARG A 249 18.23 29.04 9.84
N ALA A 250 17.42 29.97 10.32
CA ALA A 250 17.26 30.25 11.75
C ALA A 250 16.19 29.39 12.46
N LYS A 251 15.21 28.84 11.74
CA LYS A 251 14.31 27.79 12.28
C LYS A 251 14.13 26.65 11.28
N GLU A 252 14.70 25.50 11.66
CA GLU A 252 14.52 24.24 10.95
C GLU A 252 13.03 23.83 10.98
N GLY A 253 12.49 23.47 9.81
CA GLY A 253 11.08 23.12 9.65
C GLY A 253 10.76 22.67 8.23
N VAL A 254 9.48 22.54 7.92
CA VAL A 254 8.98 22.17 6.60
C VAL A 254 8.38 23.39 5.89
N ALA A 255 8.50 23.44 4.56
CA ALA A 255 7.77 24.38 3.73
C ALA A 255 7.06 23.63 2.60
N ILE A 256 5.84 24.08 2.29
CA ILE A 256 5.02 23.54 1.21
C ILE A 256 4.78 24.67 0.20
N TYR A 257 4.90 24.32 -1.07
CA TYR A 257 4.69 25.16 -2.24
C TYR A 257 3.67 24.48 -3.14
N TRP A 258 2.77 25.24 -3.73
CA TRP A 258 1.71 24.77 -4.61
C TRP A 258 1.46 25.75 -5.75
N THR A 259 1.48 25.27 -6.98
CA THR A 259 1.08 26.06 -8.16
C THR A 259 -0.38 25.76 -8.46
N ASP A 260 -1.21 26.81 -8.52
CA ASP A 260 -2.65 26.69 -8.72
C ASP A 260 -3.06 26.57 -10.21
N PRO A 261 -4.34 26.27 -10.52
CA PRO A 261 -4.80 26.07 -11.91
C PRO A 261 -4.60 27.24 -12.88
N ASN A 262 -4.29 28.44 -12.36
CA ASN A 262 -3.98 29.64 -13.15
C ASN A 262 -2.48 29.86 -13.35
N GLY A 263 -1.63 29.03 -12.75
CA GLY A 263 -0.17 29.20 -12.73
C GLY A 263 0.33 30.13 -11.62
N GLU A 264 -0.51 30.47 -10.62
CA GLU A 264 -0.06 31.26 -9.47
C GLU A 264 0.58 30.36 -8.42
N THR A 265 1.75 30.76 -7.91
CA THR A 265 2.45 30.09 -6.80
C THR A 265 1.93 30.54 -5.43
N TRP A 266 1.79 29.56 -4.53
CA TRP A 266 1.37 29.74 -3.15
C TRP A 266 2.30 28.94 -2.23
N SER A 267 2.79 29.52 -1.14
CA SER A 267 3.62 28.79 -0.17
C SER A 267 3.23 29.02 1.29
N THR A 268 3.76 28.18 2.18
CA THR A 268 3.65 28.38 3.63
C THR A 268 4.58 29.49 4.15
N ARG A 269 5.38 30.14 3.29
CA ARG A 269 6.49 31.04 3.67
C ARG A 269 6.36 32.51 3.23
N ASP A 270 5.35 32.88 2.43
CA ASP A 270 5.32 34.22 1.82
C ASP A 270 4.80 35.33 2.76
N GLY A 271 5.73 36.15 3.25
CA GLY A 271 5.55 37.53 3.76
C GLY A 271 4.57 37.76 4.92
N ARG A 272 3.91 36.72 5.41
CA ARG A 272 2.83 36.74 6.41
C ARG A 272 2.81 35.43 7.20
N VAL A 273 3.97 34.96 7.69
CA VAL A 273 4.21 33.63 8.31
C VAL A 273 3.45 33.30 9.61
N ASP A 274 2.15 33.53 9.63
CA ASP A 274 1.23 32.91 10.57
C ASP A 274 0.87 31.49 10.10
N GLN A 275 1.60 30.50 10.60
CA GLN A 275 1.21 29.10 10.51
C GLN A 275 0.47 28.61 11.77
N SER A 276 -0.09 29.50 12.60
CA SER A 276 -0.81 29.11 13.83
C SER A 276 -2.01 28.23 13.50
N GLY A 277 -2.12 27.09 14.20
CA GLY A 277 -3.13 26.05 13.94
C GLY A 277 -2.75 25.05 12.84
N SER A 278 -1.64 25.26 12.13
CA SER A 278 -1.16 24.34 11.10
C SER A 278 -0.43 23.14 11.70
N THR A 279 -0.51 22.01 11.00
CA THR A 279 0.09 20.73 11.41
C THR A 279 0.85 20.10 10.24
N PHE A 280 1.97 19.46 10.53
CA PHE A 280 2.70 18.63 9.57
C PHE A 280 3.23 17.39 10.29
N LYS A 281 2.97 16.21 9.73
CA LYS A 281 3.35 14.91 10.29
C LYS A 281 3.94 14.01 9.21
N ILE A 282 5.11 13.42 9.47
CA ILE A 282 5.60 12.27 8.71
C ILE A 282 4.93 11.02 9.29
N ILE A 283 4.25 10.27 8.43
CA ILE A 283 3.50 9.04 8.77
C ILE A 283 4.40 7.81 8.67
N SER A 284 5.14 7.68 7.57
CA SER A 284 6.00 6.53 7.29
C SER A 284 7.12 6.90 6.33
N THR A 285 8.24 6.21 6.46
CA THR A 285 9.45 6.38 5.64
C THR A 285 9.94 5.00 5.22
N VAL A 286 9.95 4.75 3.91
CA VAL A 286 10.31 3.46 3.30
C VAL A 286 11.52 3.68 2.39
N GLU A 287 12.45 2.74 2.35
CA GLU A 287 13.58 2.79 1.41
C GLU A 287 13.11 2.34 0.02
N SER A 288 13.38 3.15 -0.99
CA SER A 288 13.00 2.89 -2.38
C SER A 288 14.18 3.21 -3.31
N PRO A 289 15.29 2.45 -3.23
CA PRO A 289 16.47 2.69 -4.06
C PRO A 289 16.13 2.53 -5.54
N ASP A 290 16.70 3.41 -6.38
CA ASP A 290 16.40 3.38 -7.81
C ASP A 290 17.14 2.26 -8.55
N ALA A 291 16.85 2.11 -9.86
CA ALA A 291 17.48 1.11 -10.72
C ALA A 291 19.01 1.28 -10.89
N LEU A 292 19.59 2.41 -10.46
CA LEU A 292 21.02 2.69 -10.46
C LEU A 292 21.66 2.50 -9.06
N GLY A 293 20.88 2.09 -8.06
CA GLY A 293 21.33 1.92 -6.67
C GLY A 293 21.49 3.24 -5.91
N ARG A 294 20.98 4.36 -6.42
CA ARG A 294 20.93 5.63 -5.68
C ARG A 294 19.91 5.51 -4.54
N TYR A 295 20.26 6.05 -3.38
CA TYR A 295 19.44 5.90 -2.18
C TYR A 295 18.31 6.94 -2.16
N TYR A 296 17.07 6.48 -2.26
CA TYR A 296 15.87 7.30 -2.07
C TYR A 296 15.00 6.75 -0.94
N LEU A 297 14.21 7.65 -0.38
CA LEU A 297 13.17 7.37 0.60
C LEU A 297 11.82 7.79 0.03
N THR A 298 10.85 6.89 0.10
CA THR A 298 9.44 7.21 -0.11
C THR A 298 8.85 7.60 1.25
N VAL A 299 8.47 8.86 1.38
CA VAL A 299 8.02 9.46 2.64
C VAL A 299 6.55 9.86 2.51
N LYS A 300 5.69 9.27 3.36
CA LYS A 300 4.27 9.63 3.45
C LYS A 300 4.08 10.71 4.51
N MET A 301 3.42 11.80 4.13
CA MET A 301 3.27 13.02 4.91
C MET A 301 1.80 13.43 4.96
N GLN A 302 1.34 13.97 6.11
CA GLN A 302 0.01 14.56 6.27
C GLN A 302 0.12 15.97 6.87
N PHE A 303 -0.72 16.89 6.40
CA PHE A 303 -0.61 18.31 6.76
C PHE A 303 -1.92 19.09 6.61
N ASN A 304 -2.05 20.14 7.42
CA ASN A 304 -3.04 21.20 7.28
C ASN A 304 -2.30 22.52 7.49
N CYS A 305 -2.46 23.50 6.60
CA CYS A 305 -1.68 24.73 6.66
C CYS A 305 -2.37 25.94 6.01
N LYS A 306 -1.75 27.11 6.16
CA LYS A 306 -2.13 28.33 5.43
C LYS A 306 -1.14 28.51 4.28
N LEU A 307 -1.65 28.61 3.06
CA LEU A 307 -0.89 28.95 1.86
C LEU A 307 -1.09 30.42 1.53
N TYR A 308 0.00 31.14 1.31
CA TYR A 308 0.02 32.55 0.94
C TYR A 308 0.50 32.68 -0.51
N ASN A 309 -0.15 33.51 -1.31
CA ASN A 309 0.22 33.76 -2.70
C ASN A 309 1.47 34.64 -2.79
N GLU A 310 2.47 34.21 -3.54
CA GLU A 310 3.78 34.88 -3.64
C GLU A 310 3.68 36.34 -4.11
N ASN A 311 2.73 36.64 -5.01
CA ASN A 311 2.60 37.96 -5.64
C ASN A 311 1.62 38.91 -4.92
N THR A 312 0.56 38.36 -4.30
CA THR A 312 -0.55 39.16 -3.74
C THR A 312 -0.65 39.11 -2.21
N GLY A 313 -0.02 38.13 -1.56
CA GLY A 313 -0.18 37.88 -0.12
C GLY A 313 -1.61 37.46 0.29
N ALA A 314 -2.46 37.09 -0.68
CA ALA A 314 -3.75 36.44 -0.41
C ALA A 314 -3.53 35.08 0.27
N MET A 315 -4.48 34.65 1.11
CA MET A 315 -4.37 33.40 1.86
C MET A 315 -5.44 32.39 1.45
N LYS A 316 -5.04 31.14 1.21
CA LYS A 316 -5.90 29.96 1.05
C LYS A 316 -5.60 28.99 2.19
N GLU A 317 -6.64 28.45 2.81
CA GLU A 317 -6.51 27.36 3.77
C GLU A 317 -6.36 26.02 3.01
N LEU A 318 -5.39 25.21 3.42
CA LEU A 318 -5.17 23.84 2.97
C LEU A 318 -5.55 22.87 4.09
N LYS A 319 -6.50 21.99 3.81
CA LYS A 319 -6.99 20.93 4.71
C LYS A 319 -6.85 19.55 4.08
N ASN A 320 -6.79 18.52 4.92
CA ASN A 320 -6.70 17.12 4.50
C ASN A 320 -5.53 16.84 3.55
N GLY A 321 -4.43 17.59 3.72
CA GLY A 321 -3.22 17.44 2.91
C GLY A 321 -2.58 16.09 3.19
N GLU A 322 -2.31 15.33 2.14
CA GLU A 322 -1.52 14.11 2.19
C GLU A 322 -0.67 14.03 0.93
N MET A 323 0.63 13.76 1.09
CA MET A 323 1.56 13.55 -0.01
C MET A 323 2.42 12.31 0.27
N SER A 324 2.64 11.51 -0.77
CA SER A 324 3.71 10.52 -0.82
C SER A 324 4.78 11.05 -1.77
N GLY A 325 6.01 11.24 -1.29
CA GLY A 325 7.06 11.95 -2.01
C GLY A 325 8.42 11.26 -1.96
N SER A 326 9.22 11.45 -3.01
CA SER A 326 10.57 10.89 -3.14
C SER A 326 11.64 11.84 -2.61
N PHE A 327 12.45 11.38 -1.66
CA PHE A 327 13.58 12.12 -1.10
C PHE A 327 14.89 11.37 -1.33
N GLY A 328 15.78 11.90 -2.17
CA GLY A 328 17.01 11.25 -2.60
C GLY A 328 18.26 11.78 -1.93
N LYS A 329 19.19 10.87 -1.63
CA LYS A 329 20.54 11.17 -1.14
C LYS A 329 21.54 11.00 -2.28
N PHE A 330 21.78 12.09 -3.01
CA PHE A 330 22.69 12.21 -4.15
C PHE A 330 23.37 13.58 -4.16
#